data_AF-A0A3D4A1H1-F1
#
_entry.id   AF-A0A3D4A1H1-F1
#
_cell.length_a   1.000
_cell.length_b   1.000
_cell.length_c   1.000
_cell.angle_alpha   90.00
_cell.angle_beta   90.00
_cell.angle_gamma   90.00
#
_symmetry.space_group_name_H-M   'P 1'
#
loop_
_entity.id
_entity.type
_entity.pdbx_description
1 polymer ?
#
loop_
_entity_poly.entity_id
_entity_poly.type
_entity_poly.pdbx_seq_one_letter_code
_entity_poly.pdbx_strand_id
1 'polypeptide(L)'
;EFSPDRLGLAKWLTDSANPLAGRVVVNRIWQMMFGAGFVHTPEDFGSQGLSPTHPRLLDWLTRDFIDNGWDVKRLIKQIAMSATYQQDSVATDEKQQRDPENKLLARGPLNQLPAEMLRDNVLFTSGLLVDKRGGPPAKPYELTASFKPVGKDNGEGLYRRSVYTYWKRTAPAPVMMTLDASKREVCVVKR
;
A
#
# COMPACT_ATOMS: atom_id res chain seq x y z
N GLU A 1 17.83 5.72 -29.64
CA GLU A 1 16.40 5.85 -30.00
C GLU A 1 15.65 4.64 -29.49
N PHE A 2 14.44 4.83 -28.98
CA PHE A 2 13.56 3.74 -28.54
C PHE A 2 12.74 3.24 -29.74
N SER A 3 12.52 1.94 -29.84
CA SER A 3 11.67 1.36 -30.89
C SER A 3 10.21 1.83 -30.73
N PRO A 4 9.45 2.02 -31.83
CA PRO A 4 8.04 2.41 -31.78
C PRO A 4 7.14 1.20 -31.47
N ASP A 5 7.46 0.46 -30.42
CA ASP A 5 6.73 -0.71 -29.94
C ASP A 5 6.58 -0.68 -28.41
N ARG A 6 5.87 -1.67 -27.85
CA ARG A 6 5.65 -1.73 -26.39
C ARG A 6 6.96 -1.84 -25.61
N LEU A 7 7.98 -2.50 -26.18
CA LEU A 7 9.27 -2.65 -25.55
C LEU A 7 10.03 -1.32 -25.49
N GLY A 8 10.02 -0.54 -26.58
CA GLY A 8 10.63 0.78 -26.61
C GLY A 8 9.95 1.76 -25.67
N LEU A 9 8.61 1.73 -25.58
CA LEU A 9 7.87 2.50 -24.58
C LEU A 9 8.28 2.12 -23.15
N ALA A 10 8.37 0.83 -22.83
CA ALA A 10 8.78 0.37 -21.50
C ALA A 10 10.22 0.80 -21.16
N LYS A 11 11.14 0.71 -22.12
CA LYS A 11 12.52 1.20 -21.97
C LYS A 11 12.58 2.71 -21.75
N TRP A 12 11.83 3.49 -22.53
CA TRP A 12 11.75 4.95 -22.36
C TRP A 12 11.14 5.35 -21.01
N LEU A 13 10.12 4.63 -20.56
CA LEU A 13 9.43 4.91 -19.30
C LEU A 13 10.33 4.64 -18.08
N THR A 14 11.23 3.66 -18.19
CA THR A 14 12.14 3.25 -17.11
C THR A 14 13.57 3.76 -17.28
N ASP A 15 13.81 4.58 -18.31
CA ASP A 15 15.11 5.18 -18.58
C ASP A 15 15.52 6.14 -17.46
N SER A 16 16.81 6.15 -17.10
CA SER A 16 17.34 7.03 -16.06
C SER A 16 17.18 8.53 -16.36
N ALA A 17 17.06 8.90 -17.64
CA ALA A 17 16.79 10.28 -18.05
C ALA A 17 15.32 10.68 -17.84
N ASN A 18 14.41 9.73 -17.57
CA ASN A 18 13.00 9.97 -17.30
C ASN A 18 12.67 9.78 -15.81
N PRO A 19 12.69 10.84 -14.97
CA PRO A 19 12.47 10.71 -13.54
C PRO A 19 10.99 10.49 -13.18
N LEU A 20 10.04 10.68 -14.10
CA LEU A 20 8.62 10.72 -13.78
C LEU A 20 8.11 9.39 -13.20
N ALA A 21 8.46 8.27 -13.85
CA ALA A 21 8.07 6.95 -13.37
C ALA A 21 8.63 6.66 -11.96
N GLY A 22 9.89 7.03 -11.72
CA GLY A 22 10.52 6.91 -10.41
C GLY A 22 9.85 7.77 -9.35
N ARG A 23 9.50 9.03 -9.68
CA ARG A 23 8.77 9.93 -8.76
C ARG A 23 7.40 9.37 -8.37
N VAL A 24 6.66 8.83 -9.33
CA VAL A 24 5.34 8.19 -9.08
C VAL A 24 5.49 7.00 -8.15
N VAL A 25 6.46 6.11 -8.42
CA VAL A 25 6.69 4.90 -7.59
C VAL A 25 7.12 5.27 -6.17
N VAL A 26 8.08 6.19 -6.02
CA VAL A 26 8.54 6.68 -4.71
C VAL A 26 7.39 7.31 -3.95
N ASN A 27 6.58 8.17 -4.58
CA ASN A 27 5.43 8.78 -3.93
C ASN A 27 4.39 7.76 -3.48
N ARG A 28 4.13 6.72 -4.28
CA ARG A 28 3.19 5.66 -3.93
C ARG A 28 3.67 4.84 -2.73
N ILE A 29 4.97 4.49 -2.69
CA ILE A 29 5.57 3.77 -1.56
C ILE A 29 5.57 4.65 -0.31
N TRP A 30 5.97 5.91 -0.44
CA TRP A 30 5.89 6.89 0.63
C TRP A 30 4.48 7.01 1.18
N GLN A 31 3.47 7.12 0.31
CA GLN A 31 2.06 7.18 0.68
C GLN A 31 1.60 5.92 1.41
N MET A 32 2.03 4.73 1.00
CA MET A 32 1.70 3.49 1.72
C MET A 32 2.29 3.46 3.13
N MET A 33 3.47 4.06 3.32
CA MET A 33 4.15 4.09 4.61
C MET A 33 3.63 5.21 5.53
N PHE A 34 3.41 6.41 5.00
CA PHE A 34 3.01 7.60 5.77
C PHE A 34 1.50 7.90 5.74
N GLY A 35 0.72 7.18 4.94
CA GLY A 35 -0.71 7.45 4.69
C GLY A 35 -0.97 8.55 3.66
N ALA A 36 -0.03 9.48 3.49
CA ALA A 36 -0.05 10.56 2.50
C ALA A 36 1.24 10.60 1.68
N GLY A 37 1.12 10.87 0.37
CA GLY A 37 2.27 11.09 -0.51
C GLY A 37 2.85 12.50 -0.36
N PHE A 38 4.04 12.73 -0.90
CA PHE A 38 4.55 14.07 -1.15
C PHE A 38 3.60 14.87 -2.04
N VAL A 39 3.11 14.21 -3.10
CA VAL A 39 2.00 14.68 -3.94
C VAL A 39 0.75 13.95 -3.47
N HIS A 40 -0.23 14.72 -2.96
CA HIS A 40 -1.47 14.17 -2.41
C HIS A 40 -2.44 13.64 -3.48
N THR A 41 -2.23 14.00 -4.75
CA THR A 41 -2.96 13.51 -5.91
C THR A 41 -2.11 12.46 -6.65
N PRO A 42 -1.98 11.21 -6.14
CA PRO A 42 -1.11 10.22 -6.77
C PRO A 42 -1.53 9.85 -8.19
N GLU A 43 -2.81 10.08 -8.53
CA GLU A 43 -3.37 9.80 -9.86
C GLU A 43 -3.12 10.94 -10.86
N ASP A 44 -2.62 12.10 -10.41
CA ASP A 44 -2.24 13.23 -11.25
C ASP A 44 -0.86 13.77 -10.84
N PHE A 45 0.16 13.26 -11.51
CA PHE A 45 1.57 13.64 -11.33
C PHE A 45 2.03 14.71 -12.33
N GLY A 46 1.09 15.37 -13.02
CA GLY A 46 1.35 16.38 -14.04
C GLY A 46 1.17 17.81 -13.55
N SER A 47 1.04 18.74 -14.50
CA SER A 47 0.82 20.17 -14.22
C SER A 47 -0.54 20.49 -13.58
N GLN A 48 -1.47 19.52 -13.60
CA GLN A 48 -2.80 19.63 -12.99
C GLN A 48 -2.83 19.02 -11.57
N GLY A 49 -1.77 18.32 -11.18
CA GLY A 49 -1.59 17.79 -9.84
C GLY A 49 -1.13 18.84 -8.84
N LEU A 50 -1.21 18.49 -7.54
CA LEU A 50 -0.65 19.32 -6.49
C LEU A 50 0.88 19.28 -6.50
N SER A 51 1.50 20.40 -6.13
CA SER A 51 2.95 20.44 -5.94
C SER A 51 3.37 19.55 -4.77
N PRO A 52 4.52 18.85 -4.88
CA PRO A 52 5.03 18.03 -3.79
C PRO A 52 5.35 18.89 -2.56
N THR A 53 5.02 18.40 -1.36
CA THR A 53 5.36 19.08 -0.10
C THR A 53 6.86 19.22 0.11
N HIS A 54 7.63 18.19 -0.27
CA HIS A 54 9.08 18.13 -0.11
C HIS A 54 9.78 17.77 -1.44
N PRO A 55 9.85 18.68 -2.42
CA PRO A 55 10.34 18.38 -3.78
C PRO A 55 11.78 17.85 -3.77
N ARG A 56 12.66 18.45 -2.98
CA ARG A 56 14.08 18.04 -2.90
C ARG A 56 14.25 16.64 -2.33
N LEU A 57 13.41 16.24 -1.38
CA LEU A 57 13.44 14.90 -0.79
C LEU A 57 12.91 13.86 -1.77
N LEU A 58 11.80 14.17 -2.45
CA LEU A 58 11.27 13.31 -3.51
C LEU A 58 12.31 13.09 -4.61
N ASP A 59 12.96 14.17 -5.09
CA ASP A 59 13.98 14.08 -6.13
C ASP A 59 15.20 13.25 -5.70
N TRP A 60 15.63 13.43 -4.46
CA TRP A 60 16.73 12.66 -3.91
C TRP A 60 16.38 11.16 -3.81
N LEU A 61 15.21 10.83 -3.25
CA LEU A 61 14.72 9.44 -3.15
C LEU A 61 14.51 8.81 -4.54
N THR A 62 14.00 9.57 -5.51
CA THR A 62 13.80 9.08 -6.88
C THR A 62 15.13 8.78 -7.57
N ARG A 63 16.09 9.69 -7.50
CA ARG A 63 17.40 9.45 -8.12
C ARG A 63 18.08 8.24 -7.47
N ASP A 64 18.08 8.19 -6.15
CA ASP A 64 18.61 7.06 -5.40
C ASP A 64 17.90 5.74 -5.73
N PHE A 65 16.58 5.73 -5.91
CA PHE A 65 15.83 4.54 -6.32
C PHE A 65 16.20 4.05 -7.73
N ILE A 66 16.38 4.96 -8.68
CA ILE A 66 16.79 4.65 -10.07
C ILE A 66 18.23 4.14 -10.10
N ASP A 67 19.16 4.85 -9.44
CA ASP A 67 20.60 4.54 -9.42
C ASP A 67 20.88 3.17 -8.77
N ASN A 68 20.01 2.74 -7.85
CA ASN A 68 20.10 1.43 -7.20
C ASN A 68 19.21 0.36 -7.87
N GLY A 69 18.88 0.52 -9.15
CA GLY A 69 18.25 -0.53 -9.95
C GLY A 69 16.79 -0.80 -9.59
N TRP A 70 16.05 0.22 -9.14
CA TRP A 70 14.62 0.11 -8.81
C TRP A 70 14.32 -0.87 -7.66
N ASP A 71 15.25 -1.04 -6.72
CA ASP A 71 15.07 -1.93 -5.57
C ASP A 71 14.06 -1.37 -4.56
N VAL A 72 12.84 -1.90 -4.61
CA VAL A 72 11.72 -1.54 -3.73
C VAL A 72 12.03 -1.84 -2.27
N LYS A 73 12.72 -2.96 -1.96
CA LYS A 73 13.03 -3.32 -0.57
C LYS A 73 14.04 -2.35 0.04
N ARG A 74 15.03 -1.95 -0.76
CA ARG A 74 16.02 -0.93 -0.35
C ARG A 74 15.33 0.40 -0.05
N LEU A 75 14.45 0.87 -0.94
CA LEU A 75 13.69 2.11 -0.71
C LEU A 75 12.83 2.03 0.55
N ILE A 76 12.08 0.94 0.75
CA ILE A 76 11.28 0.73 1.97
C ILE A 76 12.16 0.73 3.21
N LYS A 77 13.31 0.04 3.19
CA LYS A 77 14.26 0.03 4.31
C LYS A 77 14.78 1.43 4.61
N GLN A 78 15.13 2.21 3.59
CA GLN A 78 15.64 3.57 3.74
C GLN A 78 14.60 4.51 4.37
N ILE A 79 13.34 4.39 3.97
CA ILE A 79 12.23 5.14 4.58
C ILE A 79 12.01 4.66 6.02
N ALA A 80 11.90 3.35 6.25
CA ALA A 80 11.62 2.76 7.56
C ALA A 80 12.70 3.05 8.61
N MET A 81 13.95 3.20 8.17
CA MET A 81 15.11 3.50 9.02
C MET A 81 15.34 5.02 9.17
N SER A 82 14.54 5.87 8.53
CA SER A 82 14.68 7.31 8.66
C SER A 82 14.20 7.79 10.03
N ALA A 83 14.88 8.81 10.59
CA ALA A 83 14.44 9.45 11.83
C ALA A 83 12.98 9.95 11.73
N THR A 84 12.58 10.42 10.54
CA THR A 84 11.23 10.93 10.28
C THR A 84 10.14 9.85 10.41
N TYR A 85 10.39 8.64 9.90
CA TYR A 85 9.43 7.53 9.99
C TYR A 85 9.37 6.93 11.40
N GLN A 86 10.50 6.96 12.13
CA GLN A 86 10.63 6.41 13.48
C GLN A 86 10.17 7.38 14.59
N GLN A 87 9.65 8.56 14.22
CA GLN A 87 9.05 9.48 15.19
C GLN A 87 7.84 8.84 15.89
N ASP A 88 7.59 9.27 17.12
CA ASP A 88 6.34 8.94 17.82
C ASP A 88 5.15 9.58 17.10
N SER A 89 4.06 8.82 16.96
CA SER A 89 2.80 9.29 16.39
C SER A 89 2.01 10.14 17.40
N VAL A 90 2.34 10.08 18.70
CA VAL A 90 1.79 10.96 19.73
C VAL A 90 2.29 12.39 19.52
N ALA A 91 1.36 13.33 19.37
CA ALA A 91 1.66 14.74 19.14
C ALA A 91 0.99 15.65 20.15
N THR A 92 1.71 16.67 20.58
CA THR A 92 1.20 17.76 21.43
C THR A 92 0.15 18.57 20.68
N ASP A 93 -0.73 19.25 21.42
CA ASP A 93 -1.76 20.11 20.84
C ASP A 93 -1.18 21.18 19.92
N GLU A 94 -0.02 21.75 20.27
CA GLU A 94 0.68 22.72 19.42
C GLU A 94 1.08 22.11 18.05
N LYS A 95 1.64 20.89 18.04
CA LYS A 95 2.00 20.20 16.79
C LYS A 95 0.76 19.87 15.96
N GLN A 96 -0.34 19.46 16.60
CA GLN A 96 -1.59 19.18 15.90
C GLN A 96 -2.22 20.44 15.30
N GLN A 97 -2.17 21.57 16.01
CA GLN A 97 -2.68 22.85 15.49
C GLN A 97 -1.84 23.38 14.32
N ARG A 98 -0.50 23.20 14.38
CA ARG A 98 0.42 23.69 13.34
C ARG A 98 0.45 22.80 12.10
N ASP A 99 0.28 21.49 12.26
CA ASP A 99 0.30 20.53 11.16
C ASP A 99 -0.80 19.46 11.34
N PRO A 100 -2.08 19.83 11.21
CA PRO A 100 -3.20 18.92 11.47
C PRO A 100 -3.17 17.68 10.56
N GLU A 101 -2.75 17.85 9.31
CA GLU A 101 -2.70 16.79 8.30
C GLU A 101 -1.37 16.02 8.24
N ASN A 102 -0.42 16.33 9.13
CA ASN A 102 0.94 15.77 9.14
C ASN A 102 1.72 15.98 7.82
N LYS A 103 1.46 17.08 7.11
CA LYS A 103 2.09 17.43 5.83
C LYS A 103 3.56 17.79 5.99
N LEU A 104 3.93 18.36 7.14
CA LEU A 104 5.30 18.72 7.50
C LEU A 104 6.03 17.59 8.22
N LEU A 105 5.36 16.44 8.42
CA LEU A 105 5.92 15.24 9.06
C LEU A 105 6.38 15.54 10.50
N ALA A 106 5.63 16.38 11.22
CA ALA A 106 5.93 16.80 12.59
C ALA A 106 5.80 15.67 13.64
N ARG A 107 5.21 14.54 13.24
CA ARG A 107 4.98 13.33 14.04
C ARG A 107 5.05 12.08 13.16
N GLY A 108 5.19 10.92 13.80
CA GLY A 108 5.14 9.62 13.15
C GLY A 108 3.82 9.37 12.42
N PRO A 109 3.80 8.52 11.39
CA PRO A 109 2.58 8.21 10.67
C PRO A 109 1.59 7.45 11.57
N LEU A 110 0.31 7.74 11.38
CA LEU A 110 -0.79 7.01 12.02
C LEU A 110 -1.81 6.69 10.94
N ASN A 111 -1.90 5.42 10.58
CA ASN A 111 -2.73 4.94 9.50
C ASN A 111 -3.39 3.62 9.92
N GLN A 112 -4.68 3.51 9.64
CA GLN A 112 -5.44 2.30 9.89
C GLN A 112 -4.93 1.18 8.96
N LEU A 113 -4.74 0.00 9.53
CA LEU A 113 -4.40 -1.17 8.75
C LEU A 113 -5.62 -1.63 7.94
N PRO A 114 -5.46 -1.95 6.64
CA PRO A 114 -6.51 -2.58 5.85
C PRO A 114 -6.96 -3.91 6.45
N ALA A 115 -8.20 -4.32 6.16
CA ALA A 115 -8.77 -5.60 6.60
C ALA A 115 -7.83 -6.80 6.43
N GLU A 116 -7.16 -6.89 5.28
CA GLU A 116 -6.22 -7.95 4.94
C GLU A 116 -5.00 -7.94 5.86
N MET A 117 -4.46 -6.76 6.16
CA MET A 117 -3.33 -6.62 7.08
C MET A 117 -3.73 -6.90 8.52
N LEU A 118 -4.92 -6.46 8.95
CA LEU A 118 -5.43 -6.78 10.28
C LEU A 118 -5.58 -8.29 10.48
N ARG A 119 -6.27 -8.96 9.54
CA ARG A 119 -6.44 -10.41 9.59
C ARG A 119 -5.11 -11.15 9.55
N ASP A 120 -4.21 -10.78 8.63
CA ASP A 120 -2.90 -11.44 8.50
C ASP A 120 -2.03 -11.21 9.74
N ASN A 121 -2.08 -10.04 10.37
CA ASN A 121 -1.38 -9.79 11.64
C ASN A 121 -1.92 -10.68 12.77
N VAL A 122 -3.23 -10.81 12.91
CA VAL A 122 -3.84 -11.69 13.93
C VAL A 122 -3.45 -13.15 13.70
N LEU A 123 -3.44 -13.61 12.45
CA LEU A 123 -2.99 -14.97 12.12
C LEU A 123 -1.49 -15.16 12.39
N PHE A 124 -0.68 -14.14 12.12
CA PHE A 124 0.75 -14.19 12.34
C PHE A 124 1.08 -14.27 13.84
N THR A 125 0.49 -13.39 14.65
CA THR A 125 0.74 -13.35 16.10
C THR A 125 0.20 -14.57 16.84
N SER A 126 -0.86 -15.20 16.31
CA SER A 126 -1.39 -16.47 16.83
C SER A 126 -0.62 -17.71 16.37
N GLY A 127 0.37 -17.58 15.48
CA GLY A 127 1.13 -18.70 14.93
C GLY A 127 0.35 -19.57 13.95
N LEU A 128 -0.81 -19.12 13.47
CA LEU A 128 -1.68 -19.86 12.56
C LEU A 128 -1.39 -19.53 11.09
N LEU A 129 -0.75 -18.39 10.79
CA LEU A 129 -0.55 -17.92 9.42
C LEU A 129 0.24 -18.92 8.58
N VAL A 130 -0.35 -19.33 7.45
CA VAL A 130 0.33 -20.14 6.43
C VAL A 130 0.91 -19.23 5.35
N ASP A 131 2.23 -19.02 5.34
CA ASP A 131 2.95 -18.24 4.30
C ASP A 131 3.26 -19.04 3.03
N LYS A 132 2.26 -19.75 2.53
CA LYS A 132 2.33 -20.42 1.23
C LYS A 132 2.03 -19.43 0.13
N ARG A 133 2.90 -19.31 -0.87
CA ARG A 133 2.72 -18.43 -2.04
C ARG A 133 2.10 -19.18 -3.23
N GLY A 134 1.17 -18.52 -3.93
CA GLY A 134 0.53 -19.06 -5.14
C GLY A 134 -0.50 -20.17 -4.87
N GLY A 135 -0.88 -20.91 -5.91
CA GLY A 135 -1.89 -21.98 -5.82
C GLY A 135 -3.35 -21.48 -5.81
N PRO A 136 -4.32 -22.40 -5.61
CA PRO A 136 -5.74 -22.07 -5.68
C PRO A 136 -6.17 -21.14 -4.52
N PRO A 137 -7.28 -20.38 -4.72
CA PRO A 137 -7.86 -19.55 -3.66
C PRO A 137 -8.25 -20.38 -2.44
N ALA A 138 -8.04 -19.79 -1.25
CA ALA A 138 -8.28 -20.40 0.05
C ALA A 138 -9.63 -19.95 0.62
N LYS A 139 -10.36 -20.84 1.29
CA LYS A 139 -11.67 -20.55 1.89
C LYS A 139 -11.62 -20.61 3.43
N PRO A 140 -11.41 -19.48 4.13
CA PRO A 140 -11.26 -19.44 5.59
C PRO A 140 -12.58 -19.60 6.37
N TYR A 141 -12.48 -19.60 7.70
CA TYR A 141 -13.60 -19.69 8.66
C TYR A 141 -14.51 -18.45 8.65
N GLU A 142 -15.34 -18.27 7.63
CA GLU A 142 -16.23 -17.08 7.59
C GLU A 142 -17.60 -17.38 6.95
N LEU A 143 -17.82 -18.63 6.58
CA LEU A 143 -18.81 -18.95 5.55
C LEU A 143 -20.19 -19.27 6.08
N THR A 144 -20.34 -19.65 7.36
CA THR A 144 -21.66 -20.00 7.94
C THR A 144 -22.58 -18.80 8.11
N ALA A 145 -22.02 -17.60 8.32
CA ALA A 145 -22.78 -16.35 8.41
C ALA A 145 -22.99 -15.67 7.03
N SER A 146 -22.48 -16.26 5.94
CA SER A 146 -22.63 -15.69 4.60
C SER A 146 -24.01 -15.98 4.02
N PHE A 147 -24.62 -14.98 3.38
CA PHE A 147 -25.93 -15.11 2.72
C PHE A 147 -25.96 -16.20 1.62
N LYS A 148 -24.80 -16.54 1.03
CA LYS A 148 -24.64 -17.63 0.05
C LYS A 148 -23.34 -18.40 0.33
N PRO A 149 -23.33 -19.35 1.27
CA PRO A 149 -22.12 -20.04 1.73
C PRO A 149 -21.49 -20.88 0.60
N VAL A 150 -20.15 -20.85 0.51
CA VAL A 150 -19.37 -21.56 -0.54
C VAL A 150 -18.55 -22.74 0.03
N GLY A 151 -18.78 -23.11 1.30
CA GLY A 151 -18.06 -24.15 2.03
C GLY A 151 -16.61 -23.76 2.36
N LYS A 152 -16.11 -24.13 3.55
CA LYS A 152 -14.74 -23.81 3.97
C LYS A 152 -13.75 -24.88 3.52
N ASP A 153 -12.49 -24.50 3.40
CA ASP A 153 -11.41 -25.47 3.18
C ASP A 153 -11.07 -26.20 4.49
N ASN A 154 -10.14 -27.15 4.42
CA ASN A 154 -9.57 -27.83 5.58
C ASN A 154 -8.06 -27.53 5.67
N GLY A 155 -7.48 -27.73 6.86
CA GLY A 155 -6.05 -27.57 7.11
C GLY A 155 -5.53 -26.18 6.74
N GLU A 156 -4.44 -26.14 5.95
CA GLU A 156 -3.76 -24.89 5.56
C GLU A 156 -4.69 -23.86 4.90
N GLY A 157 -5.71 -24.31 4.14
CA GLY A 157 -6.64 -23.44 3.42
C GLY A 157 -7.43 -22.48 4.32
N LEU A 158 -7.49 -22.78 5.62
CA LEU A 158 -8.20 -21.97 6.61
C LEU A 158 -7.42 -20.73 7.05
N TYR A 159 -6.09 -20.77 6.95
CA TYR A 159 -5.19 -19.78 7.56
C TYR A 159 -4.20 -19.18 6.57
N ARG A 160 -4.47 -19.29 5.26
CA ARG A 160 -3.67 -18.61 4.24
C ARG A 160 -3.78 -17.09 4.36
N ARG A 161 -2.72 -16.41 3.91
CA ARG A 161 -2.68 -14.95 3.78
C ARG A 161 -3.91 -14.43 3.04
N SER A 162 -4.40 -13.27 3.47
CA SER A 162 -5.64 -12.67 2.99
C SER A 162 -5.61 -12.36 1.50
N VAL A 163 -4.44 -12.16 0.90
CA VAL A 163 -4.27 -12.01 -0.56
C VAL A 163 -4.67 -13.26 -1.36
N TYR A 164 -4.65 -14.45 -0.74
CA TYR A 164 -5.00 -15.72 -1.37
C TYR A 164 -6.42 -16.18 -1.02
N THR A 165 -7.21 -15.39 -0.29
CA THR A 165 -8.56 -15.81 0.08
C THR A 165 -9.50 -15.70 -1.12
N TYR A 166 -10.43 -16.64 -1.19
CA TYR A 166 -11.49 -16.65 -2.17
C TYR A 166 -12.41 -15.45 -1.93
N TRP A 167 -12.59 -14.63 -2.97
CA TRP A 167 -13.43 -13.45 -2.88
C TRP A 167 -14.60 -13.53 -3.85
N LYS A 168 -15.82 -13.37 -3.30
CA LYS A 168 -17.07 -13.38 -4.07
C LYS A 168 -17.61 -11.97 -4.19
N ARG A 169 -17.68 -11.46 -5.42
CA ARG A 169 -18.00 -10.04 -5.71
C ARG A 169 -19.33 -9.57 -5.09
N THR A 170 -20.36 -10.42 -5.13
CA THR A 170 -21.72 -10.12 -4.67
C THR A 170 -22.02 -10.59 -3.24
N ALA A 171 -21.05 -11.21 -2.57
CA ALA A 171 -21.17 -11.67 -1.19
C ALA A 171 -19.78 -11.71 -0.55
N PRO A 172 -19.18 -10.53 -0.25
CA PRO A 172 -17.90 -10.47 0.41
C PRO A 172 -17.95 -11.18 1.78
N ALA A 173 -16.79 -11.65 2.24
CA ALA A 173 -16.72 -12.45 3.44
C ALA A 173 -17.09 -11.59 4.68
N PRO A 174 -17.97 -12.07 5.59
CA PRO A 174 -18.48 -11.26 6.69
C PRO A 174 -17.39 -10.66 7.58
N VAL A 175 -16.32 -11.41 7.92
CA VAL A 175 -15.25 -10.87 8.79
C VAL A 175 -14.47 -9.78 8.04
N MET A 176 -14.19 -9.97 6.75
CA MET A 176 -13.56 -8.92 5.96
C MET A 176 -14.41 -7.65 5.92
N MET A 177 -15.75 -7.75 5.85
CA MET A 177 -16.63 -6.59 5.96
C MET A 177 -16.61 -5.95 7.34
N THR A 178 -16.57 -6.75 8.41
CA THR A 178 -16.43 -6.24 9.79
C THR A 178 -15.12 -5.49 9.98
N LEU A 179 -14.06 -5.89 9.28
CA LEU A 179 -12.75 -5.22 9.26
C LEU A 179 -12.67 -4.09 8.21
N ASP A 180 -13.81 -3.61 7.71
CA ASP A 180 -13.92 -2.49 6.76
C ASP A 180 -13.29 -2.76 5.37
N ALA A 181 -13.40 -3.98 4.87
CA ALA A 181 -13.09 -4.28 3.48
C ALA A 181 -14.16 -3.70 2.55
N SER A 182 -13.72 -3.03 1.48
CA SER A 182 -14.63 -2.48 0.49
C SER A 182 -15.36 -3.58 -0.28
N LYS A 183 -16.63 -3.34 -0.60
CA LYS A 183 -17.36 -4.22 -1.50
C LYS A 183 -16.91 -3.97 -2.94
N ARG A 184 -16.73 -5.04 -3.71
CA ARG A 184 -16.35 -4.96 -5.14
C ARG A 184 -17.54 -4.89 -6.11
N GLU A 185 -18.74 -4.67 -5.58
CA GLU A 185 -19.96 -4.45 -6.39
C GLU A 185 -20.17 -2.98 -6.76
N VAL A 186 -19.53 -2.05 -6.04
CA VAL A 186 -19.63 -0.60 -6.26
C VAL A 186 -18.23 0.00 -6.32
N CYS A 187 -18.05 1.02 -7.15
CA CYS A 187 -16.80 1.78 -7.19
C CYS A 187 -16.68 2.64 -5.92
N VAL A 188 -15.53 2.55 -5.23
CA VAL A 188 -15.21 3.41 -4.09
C VAL A 188 -14.06 4.34 -4.49
N VAL A 189 -14.19 5.63 -4.15
CA VAL A 189 -13.23 6.68 -4.57
C VAL A 189 -11.87 6.48 -3.92
N LYS A 190 -11.84 6.06 -2.66
CA LYS A 190 -10.62 5.76 -1.92
C LYS A 190 -10.93 4.70 -0.86
N ARG A 191 -9.96 3.83 -0.61
CA ARG A 191 -9.95 2.85 0.47
C ARG A 191 -8.83 3.20 1.43
#